data_AF-A0A5D8Q5F0-F1
#
_entry.id   AF-A0A5D8Q5F0-F1
#
_cell.length_a   1.000
_cell.length_b   1.000
_cell.length_c   1.000
_cell.angle_alpha   90.00
_cell.angle_beta   90.00
_cell.angle_gamma   90.00
#
_symmetry.space_group_name_H-M   'P 1'
#
loop_
_entity.id
_entity.type
_entity.pdbx_description
1 polymer ?
#
loop_
_entity_poly.entity_id
_entity_poly.type
_entity_poly.pdbx_seq_one_letter_code
_entity_poly.pdbx_strand_id
1 'polypeptide(L)'
;MKVPQSAPEIRNKFKEVLTENGEEFFSVMEQRMSNYNVHGQNILKQRTLYEDKVIDEVLGKALEYGIYNSSLVRNLLKKYPLKKEEISTINTRENINTGSYNIRTMDYYRDLTR
;
A
#
# COMPACT_ATOMS: atom_id res chain seq x y z
N MET A 1 -18.75 1.98 -7.47
CA MET A 1 -19.06 0.95 -8.49
C MET A 1 -20.38 0.30 -8.13
N LYS A 2 -21.40 0.38 -8.99
CA LYS A 2 -22.66 -0.34 -8.79
C LYS A 2 -22.42 -1.81 -9.15
N VAL A 3 -22.75 -2.72 -8.24
CA VAL A 3 -22.68 -4.17 -8.44
C VAL A 3 -23.53 -4.54 -9.68
N PRO A 4 -23.11 -5.48 -10.54
CA PRO A 4 -23.86 -5.83 -11.74
C PRO A 4 -25.30 -6.25 -11.41
N GLN A 5 -26.25 -5.68 -12.13
CA GLN A 5 -27.69 -5.88 -11.92
C GLN A 5 -28.15 -7.33 -12.22
N SER A 6 -27.26 -8.17 -12.77
CA SER A 6 -27.46 -9.61 -13.00
C SER A 6 -27.21 -10.50 -11.78
N ALA A 7 -26.65 -9.95 -10.70
CA ALA A 7 -26.40 -10.69 -9.46
C ALA A 7 -27.63 -11.04 -8.57
N PRO A 8 -28.75 -10.27 -8.54
CA PRO A 8 -29.86 -10.52 -7.63
C PRO A 8 -30.58 -11.85 -7.90
N GLU A 9 -30.90 -12.15 -9.16
CA GLU A 9 -31.65 -13.36 -9.51
C GLU A 9 -30.84 -14.64 -9.29
N ILE A 10 -29.53 -14.59 -9.59
CA ILE A 10 -28.60 -15.69 -9.34
C ILE A 10 -28.44 -15.89 -7.83
N ARG A 11 -28.27 -14.81 -7.06
CA ARG A 11 -28.19 -14.86 -5.59
C ARG A 11 -29.44 -15.46 -4.97
N ASN A 12 -30.62 -15.09 -5.46
CA ASN A 12 -31.90 -15.62 -4.97
C ASN A 12 -32.06 -17.11 -5.29
N LYS A 13 -31.77 -17.54 -6.52
CA LYS A 13 -31.76 -18.97 -6.89
C LYS A 13 -30.75 -19.77 -6.07
N PHE A 14 -29.57 -19.21 -5.79
CA PHE A 14 -28.54 -19.89 -5.01
C PHE A 14 -28.96 -20.04 -3.53
N LYS A 15 -29.62 -19.04 -2.96
CA LYS A 15 -30.21 -19.10 -1.61
C LYS A 15 -31.38 -20.09 -1.51
N GLU A 16 -32.19 -20.20 -2.56
CA GLU A 16 -33.27 -21.21 -2.63
C GLU A 16 -32.73 -22.64 -2.71
N VAL A 17 -31.58 -22.86 -3.36
CA VAL A 17 -30.98 -24.20 -3.51
C VAL A 17 -30.15 -24.60 -2.27
N LEU A 18 -29.50 -23.65 -1.61
CA LEU A 18 -28.74 -23.84 -0.37
C LEU A 18 -29.55 -23.26 0.81
N THR A 19 -30.64 -23.94 1.16
CA THR A 19 -31.63 -23.50 2.14
C THR A 19 -31.10 -23.26 3.55
N GLU A 20 -30.00 -23.89 3.98
CA GLU A 20 -29.49 -23.73 5.36
C GLU A 20 -28.27 -22.82 5.48
N ASN A 21 -27.39 -22.73 4.46
CA ASN A 21 -26.09 -22.04 4.58
C ASN A 21 -25.82 -20.98 3.49
N GLY A 22 -26.80 -20.68 2.62
CA GLY A 22 -26.61 -19.74 1.50
C GLY A 22 -26.30 -18.30 1.95
N GLU A 23 -26.98 -17.79 2.99
CA GLU A 23 -26.72 -16.47 3.58
C GLU A 23 -25.30 -16.37 4.17
N GLU A 24 -24.89 -17.39 4.93
CA GLU A 24 -23.55 -17.45 5.54
C GLU A 24 -22.46 -17.51 4.47
N PHE A 25 -22.66 -18.31 3.42
CA PHE A 25 -21.75 -18.39 2.28
C PHE A 25 -21.53 -17.02 1.62
N PHE A 26 -22.61 -16.27 1.34
CA PHE A 26 -22.48 -14.94 0.74
C PHE A 26 -21.84 -13.92 1.68
N SER A 27 -22.14 -13.97 2.97
CA SER A 27 -21.51 -13.10 3.98
C SER A 27 -20.00 -13.34 4.07
N VAL A 28 -19.58 -14.61 4.12
CA VAL A 28 -18.16 -14.99 4.10
C VAL A 28 -17.50 -14.58 2.78
N MET A 29 -18.19 -14.73 1.65
CA MET A 29 -17.64 -14.33 0.36
C MET A 29 -17.47 -12.80 0.26
N GLU A 30 -18.47 -12.02 0.68
CA GLU A 30 -18.39 -10.55 0.74
C GLU A 30 -17.27 -10.06 1.66
N GLN A 31 -17.11 -10.68 2.85
CA GLN A 31 -15.97 -10.39 3.73
C GLN A 31 -14.63 -10.70 3.07
N ARG A 32 -14.51 -11.84 2.39
CA ARG A 32 -13.28 -12.17 1.63
C ARG A 32 -13.01 -11.14 0.53
N MET A 33 -14.03 -10.72 -0.22
CA MET A 33 -13.91 -9.69 -1.25
C MET A 33 -13.46 -8.34 -0.70
N SER A 34 -14.00 -7.93 0.45
CA SER A 34 -13.56 -6.71 1.15
C SER A 34 -12.07 -6.78 1.53
N ASN A 35 -11.63 -7.92 2.06
CA ASN A 35 -10.22 -8.13 2.42
C ASN A 35 -9.27 -8.10 1.22
N TYR A 36 -9.68 -8.64 0.06
CA TYR A 36 -8.87 -8.55 -1.17
C TYR A 36 -8.66 -7.11 -1.65
N ASN A 37 -9.68 -6.26 -1.50
CA ASN A 37 -9.56 -4.82 -1.83
C ASN A 37 -8.49 -4.15 -0.95
N VAL A 38 -8.47 -4.45 0.35
CA VAL A 38 -7.47 -3.91 1.29
C VAL A 38 -6.04 -4.33 0.90
N HIS A 39 -5.85 -5.60 0.53
CA HIS A 39 -4.53 -6.08 0.09
C HIS A 39 -4.06 -5.40 -1.19
N GLY A 40 -4.93 -5.24 -2.18
CA GLY A 40 -4.63 -4.52 -3.42
C GLY A 40 -4.25 -3.06 -3.16
N GLN A 41 -5.02 -2.35 -2.34
CA GLN A 41 -4.70 -0.97 -1.96
C GLN A 41 -3.35 -0.85 -1.25
N ASN A 42 -3.01 -1.80 -0.37
CA ASN A 42 -1.74 -1.80 0.33
C ASN A 42 -0.54 -2.02 -0.60
N ILE A 43 -0.72 -2.81 -1.66
CA ILE A 43 0.29 -3.02 -2.71
C ILE A 43 0.44 -1.75 -3.56
N LEU A 44 -0.67 -1.12 -3.96
CA LEU A 44 -0.63 0.14 -4.71
C LEU A 44 0.10 1.25 -3.94
N LYS A 45 -0.09 1.33 -2.62
CA LYS A 45 0.66 2.26 -1.76
C LYS A 45 2.17 2.04 -1.79
N GLN A 46 2.66 0.84 -2.15
CA GLN A 46 4.11 0.61 -2.26
C GLN A 46 4.73 1.26 -3.51
N ARG A 47 3.92 1.68 -4.51
CA ARG A 47 4.41 2.38 -5.72
C ARG A 47 5.06 3.72 -5.43
N THR A 48 4.75 4.34 -4.29
CA THR A 48 5.43 5.57 -3.86
C THR A 48 6.87 5.31 -3.42
N LEU A 49 7.18 4.08 -3.00
CA LEU A 49 8.46 3.71 -2.41
C LEU A 49 9.33 2.86 -3.34
N TYR A 50 8.73 2.08 -4.24
CA TYR A 50 9.43 1.14 -5.12
C TYR A 50 9.07 1.38 -6.59
N GLU A 51 10.00 1.05 -7.48
CA GLU A 51 9.78 1.04 -8.93
C GLU A 51 8.69 0.05 -9.33
N ASP A 52 7.88 0.42 -10.32
CA ASP A 52 6.77 -0.42 -10.77
C ASP A 52 7.29 -1.79 -11.27
N LYS A 53 8.45 -1.80 -11.94
CA LYS A 53 9.14 -3.03 -12.36
C LYS A 53 9.46 -3.97 -11.20
N VAL A 54 9.89 -3.41 -10.06
CA VAL A 54 10.21 -4.18 -8.85
C VAL A 54 8.93 -4.74 -8.24
N ILE A 55 7.84 -3.96 -8.23
CA ILE A 55 6.54 -4.41 -7.74
C ILE A 55 6.02 -5.56 -8.60
N ASP A 56 6.06 -5.44 -9.93
CA ASP A 56 5.60 -6.48 -10.85
C ASP A 56 6.43 -7.77 -10.69
N GLU A 57 7.75 -7.66 -10.56
CA GLU A 57 8.63 -8.81 -10.30
C GLU A 57 8.26 -9.53 -8.99
N VAL A 58 8.05 -8.77 -7.91
CA VAL A 58 7.68 -9.34 -6.62
C VAL A 58 6.29 -9.96 -6.65
N LEU A 59 5.33 -9.34 -7.34
CA LEU A 59 3.99 -9.91 -7.51
C LEU A 59 4.03 -11.20 -8.33
N GLY A 60 4.85 -11.25 -9.39
CA GLY A 60 5.09 -12.49 -10.15
C GLY A 60 5.59 -13.62 -9.26
N LYS A 61 6.65 -13.37 -8.47
CA LYS A 61 7.15 -14.35 -7.50
C LYS A 61 6.08 -14.72 -6.46
N ALA A 62 5.34 -13.75 -5.94
CA ALA A 62 4.29 -14.02 -4.96
C ALA A 62 3.20 -14.95 -5.54
N LEU A 63 2.82 -14.79 -6.80
CA LEU A 63 1.88 -15.68 -7.48
C LEU A 63 2.44 -17.09 -7.65
N GLU A 64 3.71 -17.24 -8.03
CA GLU A 64 4.39 -18.55 -8.13
C GLU A 64 4.39 -19.31 -6.81
N TYR A 65 4.57 -18.61 -5.69
CA TYR A 65 4.55 -19.20 -4.34
C TYR A 65 3.14 -19.24 -3.70
N GLY A 66 2.09 -18.82 -4.41
CA GLY A 66 0.72 -18.78 -3.87
C GLY A 66 0.52 -17.80 -2.70
N ILE A 67 1.31 -16.73 -2.66
CA ILE A 67 1.28 -15.70 -1.62
C ILE A 67 0.31 -14.57 -2.03
N TYR A 68 -0.82 -14.48 -1.33
CA TYR A 68 -1.84 -13.44 -1.58
C TYR A 68 -1.92 -12.37 -0.48
N ASN A 69 -1.16 -12.51 0.60
CA ASN A 69 -1.17 -11.59 1.72
C ASN A 69 -0.22 -10.40 1.47
N SER A 70 -0.75 -9.17 1.50
CA SER A 70 0.04 -7.94 1.30
C SER A 70 1.21 -7.77 2.27
N SER A 71 1.14 -8.31 3.48
CA SER A 71 2.24 -8.24 4.47
C SER A 71 3.44 -9.08 4.04
N LEU A 72 3.21 -10.24 3.43
CA LEU A 72 4.27 -11.09 2.90
C LEU A 72 4.87 -10.48 1.64
N VAL A 73 4.03 -9.94 0.75
CA VAL A 73 4.48 -9.16 -0.43
C VAL A 73 5.37 -7.99 0.00
N ARG A 74 4.99 -7.25 1.05
CA ARG A 74 5.82 -6.17 1.62
C ARG A 74 7.18 -6.68 2.13
N ASN A 75 7.22 -7.85 2.75
CA ASN A 75 8.48 -8.44 3.20
C ASN A 75 9.40 -8.84 2.04
N LEU A 76 8.84 -9.27 0.90
CA LEU A 76 9.61 -9.51 -0.31
C LEU A 76 10.15 -8.20 -0.90
N LEU A 77 9.34 -7.13 -0.93
CA LEU A 77 9.75 -5.82 -1.42
C LEU A 77 10.93 -5.21 -0.65
N LYS A 78 11.03 -5.44 0.67
CA LYS A 78 12.14 -4.94 1.50
C LYS A 78 13.53 -5.39 1.04
N LYS A 79 13.63 -6.43 0.20
CA LYS A 79 14.89 -6.90 -0.38
C LYS A 79 15.40 -6.04 -1.55
N TYR A 80 14.56 -5.13 -2.05
CA TYR A 80 14.86 -4.29 -3.20
C TYR A 80 15.14 -2.86 -2.75
N PRO A 81 15.95 -2.11 -3.52
CA PRO A 81 16.21 -0.71 -3.22
C PRO A 81 14.93 0.13 -3.36
N LEU A 82 14.79 1.12 -2.48
CA LEU A 82 13.76 2.16 -2.61
C LEU A 82 14.05 3.01 -3.85
N LYS A 83 12.98 3.62 -4.40
CA LYS A 83 13.09 4.70 -5.38
C LYS A 83 14.06 5.74 -4.83
N LYS A 84 15.01 6.18 -5.65
CA LYS A 84 15.75 7.40 -5.33
C LYS A 84 14.72 8.52 -5.38
N GLU A 85 14.48 9.18 -4.25
CA GLU A 85 13.79 10.46 -4.29
C GLU A 85 14.60 11.35 -5.21
N GLU A 86 14.01 11.76 -6.33
CA GLU A 86 14.49 12.95 -7.02
C GLU A 86 14.28 14.07 -6.01
N ILE A 87 15.32 14.39 -5.23
CA ILE A 87 15.45 15.69 -4.61
C ILE A 87 15.42 16.63 -5.81
N SER A 88 14.24 17.13 -6.17
CA SER A 88 14.12 18.24 -7.07
C SER A 88 14.89 19.34 -6.38
N THR A 89 16.15 19.54 -6.78
CA THR A 89 16.88 20.76 -6.51
C THR A 89 16.10 21.83 -7.24
N ILE A 90 15.05 22.34 -6.60
CA ILE A 90 14.47 23.61 -6.93
C ILE A 90 15.61 24.58 -6.64
N ASN A 91 16.38 24.90 -7.68
CA ASN A 91 17.27 26.05 -7.71
C ASN A 91 16.40 27.30 -7.71
N THR A 92 15.60 27.52 -6.67
CA THR A 92 15.17 28.86 -6.32
C THR A 92 16.39 29.50 -5.68
N ARG A 93 17.15 30.23 -6.51
CA ARG A 93 17.85 31.42 -6.03
C ARG A 93 16.81 32.43 -5.57
N GLU A 94 16.08 32.10 -4.50
CA GLU A 94 15.41 33.11 -3.71
C GLU A 94 16.47 33.69 -2.80
N ASN A 95 16.77 34.93 -3.11
CA ASN A 95 17.60 35.84 -2.38
C ASN A 95 17.04 35.97 -0.95
N ILE A 96 17.42 35.07 -0.04
CA ILE A 96 17.06 35.19 1.39
C ILE A 96 17.99 36.24 1.99
N ASN A 97 17.66 37.50 1.75
CA ASN A 97 18.12 38.59 2.60
C ASN A 97 17.48 38.42 3.98
N THR A 98 18.37 38.35 4.97
CA THR A 98 18.19 38.82 6.36
C THR A 98 17.11 38.17 7.22
N GLY A 99 17.55 37.15 7.96
CA GLY A 99 16.88 36.68 9.17
C GLY A 99 17.78 35.69 9.89
N SER A 100 18.67 36.19 10.75
CA SER A 100 19.68 35.48 11.55
C SER A 100 19.29 34.05 11.99
N TYR A 101 19.64 33.05 11.19
CA TYR A 101 19.78 31.67 11.67
C TYR A 101 21.23 31.49 12.13
N ASN A 102 21.44 31.63 13.44
CA ASN A 102 22.65 31.12 14.07
C ASN A 102 22.70 29.61 13.82
N ILE A 103 23.57 29.19 12.91
CA ILE A 103 23.89 27.78 12.71
C ILE A 103 24.47 27.29 14.03
N ARG A 104 23.69 26.54 14.81
CA ARG A 104 24.16 25.96 16.06
C ARG A 104 25.15 24.87 15.72
N THR A 105 26.44 25.15 15.91
CA THR A 105 27.52 24.20 15.73
C THR A 105 27.46 23.12 16.81
N MET A 106 28.11 21.98 16.57
CA MET A 106 28.13 20.84 17.51
C MET A 106 28.62 21.19 18.92
N ASP A 107 29.34 22.30 19.07
CA ASP A 107 29.80 22.81 20.37
C ASP A 107 28.64 23.32 21.24
N TYR A 108 27.56 23.83 20.64
CA TYR A 108 26.36 24.29 21.37
C TYR A 108 25.73 23.19 22.23
N TYR A 109 25.75 21.94 21.76
CA TYR A 109 25.20 20.81 22.49
C TYR A 109 26.14 20.25 23.56
N ARG A 110 27.44 20.54 23.48
CA ARG A 110 28.41 20.12 24.50
C ARG A 110 28.24 20.94 25.78
N ASP A 111 27.96 22.23 25.66
CA ASP A 111 27.82 23.14 26.80
C ASP A 111 26.52 22.91 27.61
N LEU A 112 25.49 22.31 27.01
CA LEU A 112 24.23 21.96 27.68
C LEU A 112 24.31 20.69 28.56
N THR A 113 25.42 19.97 28.51
CA THR A 113 25.61 18.69 29.20
C THR A 113 26.61 18.74 30.36
N ARG A 114 26.96 19.94 30.82
CA ARG A 114 27.77 20.17 32.03
C ARG A 114 26.93 20.64 33.21
#